data_AF-A0ABD4XGU8-F1
#
_entry.id   AF-A0ABD4XGU8-F1
#
_cell.length_a   1.000
_cell.length_b   1.000
_cell.length_c   1.000
_cell.angle_alpha   90.00
_cell.angle_beta   90.00
_cell.angle_gamma   90.00
#
_symmetry.space_group_name_H-M   'P 1'
#
loop_
_entity.id
_entity.type
_entity.pdbx_description
1 polymer ?
#
loop_
_entity_poly.entity_id
_entity_poly.type
_entity_poly.pdbx_seq_one_letter_code
_entity_poly.pdbx_strand_id
1 'polypeptide(L)'
;MTEPIEPKEPVEPKQLETEETKTLTQSELDSLMDKHTAKVLEKQKADFEKKLNDALEKGKSEGERLAQMSAEQKAQEEAKQRLKELEDKERELNQRELKVTVASTLKERELPTDLADYLVELGDADKISNVVDGLQQAVQQGINDGITQRLRQKSPQNGATQFGDDISKKEFDAMTAAERATLFAQNKELFNKLTEA
;
A
#
# COMPACT_ATOMS: atom_id res chain seq x y z
N MET A 1 -50.07 82.98 -90.76
CA MET A 1 -48.90 82.13 -90.50
C MET A 1 -49.28 80.71 -90.87
N THR A 2 -48.55 80.12 -91.81
CA THR A 2 -48.45 78.69 -92.15
C THR A 2 -48.24 77.85 -90.86
N GLU A 3 -48.74 76.63 -90.65
CA GLU A 3 -49.01 75.50 -91.56
C GLU A 3 -50.02 74.50 -90.89
N PRO A 4 -50.74 73.66 -91.67
CA PRO A 4 -51.68 72.61 -91.19
C PRO A 4 -51.19 71.17 -91.44
N ILE A 5 -51.49 70.19 -90.57
CA ILE A 5 -51.53 68.75 -90.93
C ILE A 5 -52.59 67.99 -90.10
N GLU A 6 -53.39 67.20 -90.81
CA GLU A 6 -54.58 66.43 -90.40
C GLU A 6 -54.22 64.94 -90.04
N PRO A 7 -55.17 64.03 -89.71
CA PRO A 7 -55.17 63.19 -88.49
C PRO A 7 -54.89 61.70 -88.75
N LYS A 8 -54.74 60.87 -87.69
CA LYS A 8 -54.84 59.39 -87.77
C LYS A 8 -55.21 58.72 -86.44
N GLU A 9 -56.31 57.98 -86.46
CA GLU A 9 -56.59 56.77 -85.62
C GLU A 9 -56.32 55.51 -86.46
N PRO A 10 -56.40 54.24 -85.96
CA PRO A 10 -56.62 53.71 -84.58
C PRO A 10 -55.58 52.61 -84.19
N VAL A 11 -55.63 51.98 -82.99
CA VAL A 11 -55.51 50.51 -82.66
C VAL A 11 -55.53 50.28 -81.11
N GLU A 12 -56.26 49.25 -80.67
CA GLU A 12 -56.63 48.75 -79.32
C GLU A 12 -55.56 47.76 -78.69
N PRO A 13 -55.82 47.01 -77.59
CA PRO A 13 -55.51 47.27 -76.17
C PRO A 13 -54.39 46.38 -75.56
N LYS A 14 -53.89 46.69 -74.34
CA LYS A 14 -53.26 45.67 -73.46
C LYS A 14 -53.52 45.91 -71.97
N GLN A 15 -54.07 44.87 -71.35
CA GLN A 15 -54.60 44.75 -69.99
C GLN A 15 -53.51 44.89 -68.92
N LEU A 16 -53.83 45.60 -67.83
CA LEU A 16 -53.22 45.41 -66.51
C LEU A 16 -54.32 44.92 -65.56
N GLU A 17 -54.13 43.72 -65.01
CA GLU A 17 -54.94 43.17 -63.92
C GLU A 17 -54.80 44.05 -62.68
N THR A 18 -55.88 44.73 -62.30
CA THR A 18 -56.07 45.30 -60.97
C THR A 18 -56.51 44.18 -60.03
N GLU A 19 -55.66 43.85 -59.05
CA GLU A 19 -56.04 43.00 -57.93
C GLU A 19 -57.26 43.58 -57.19
N GLU A 20 -58.30 42.76 -57.05
CA GLU A 20 -59.46 43.09 -56.23
C GLU A 20 -59.06 43.14 -54.75
N THR A 21 -58.97 44.36 -54.21
CA THR A 21 -58.85 44.57 -52.76
C THR A 21 -60.17 44.19 -52.08
N LYS A 22 -60.24 42.97 -51.54
CA LYS A 22 -61.36 42.53 -50.68
C LYS A 22 -61.39 43.37 -49.40
N THR A 23 -62.43 44.18 -49.23
CA THR A 23 -62.70 44.94 -48.00
C THR A 23 -63.50 44.07 -47.04
N LEU A 24 -62.85 43.58 -45.98
CA LEU A 24 -63.50 42.81 -44.90
C LEU A 24 -64.29 43.73 -43.98
N THR A 25 -65.46 43.28 -43.52
CA THR A 25 -66.23 44.00 -42.48
C THR A 25 -65.57 43.82 -41.11
N GLN A 26 -65.74 44.79 -40.19
CA GLN A 26 -65.14 44.70 -38.83
C GLN A 26 -65.52 43.39 -38.11
N SER A 27 -66.77 42.95 -38.24
CA SER A 27 -67.26 41.72 -37.60
C SER A 27 -66.60 40.43 -38.12
N GLU A 28 -66.21 40.38 -39.40
CA GLU A 28 -65.49 39.24 -39.99
C GLU A 28 -64.03 39.23 -39.55
N LEU A 29 -63.43 40.42 -39.38
CA LEU A 29 -62.08 40.58 -38.85
C LEU A 29 -61.99 40.09 -37.40
N ASP A 30 -62.94 40.48 -36.56
CA ASP A 30 -63.00 40.08 -35.15
C ASP A 30 -63.18 38.56 -35.01
N SER A 31 -64.08 37.96 -35.80
CA SER A 31 -64.28 36.50 -35.80
C SER A 31 -63.04 35.70 -36.28
N LEU A 32 -62.28 36.24 -37.24
CA LEU A 32 -61.01 35.64 -37.66
C LEU A 32 -59.94 35.76 -36.58
N MET A 33 -59.88 36.89 -35.89
CA MET A 33 -58.95 37.14 -34.79
C MET A 33 -59.25 36.24 -33.58
N ASP A 34 -60.53 36.04 -33.23
CA ASP A 34 -60.96 35.16 -32.15
C ASP A 34 -60.63 33.69 -32.45
N LYS A 35 -60.91 33.21 -33.67
CA LYS A 35 -60.52 31.86 -34.10
C LYS A 35 -59.02 31.66 -34.11
N HIS A 36 -58.26 32.67 -34.54
CA HIS A 36 -56.80 32.62 -34.52
C HIS A 36 -56.27 32.58 -33.08
N THR A 37 -56.81 33.43 -32.20
CA THR A 37 -56.45 33.48 -30.78
C THR A 37 -56.75 32.15 -30.10
N ALA A 38 -57.94 31.58 -30.30
CA ALA A 38 -58.31 30.28 -29.75
C ALA A 38 -57.36 29.16 -30.20
N LYS A 39 -57.01 29.10 -31.50
CA LYS A 39 -56.04 28.14 -32.03
C LYS A 39 -54.64 28.31 -31.44
N VAL A 40 -54.18 29.56 -31.27
CA VAL A 40 -52.88 29.84 -30.66
C VAL A 40 -52.88 29.43 -29.19
N LEU A 41 -53.96 29.70 -28.46
CA LEU A 41 -54.12 29.33 -27.05
C LEU A 41 -54.18 27.81 -26.85
N GLU A 42 -54.92 27.11 -27.72
CA GLU A 42 -54.99 25.64 -27.71
C GLU A 42 -53.62 25.03 -28.02
N LYS A 43 -52.93 25.55 -29.04
CA LYS A 43 -51.57 25.10 -29.39
C LYS A 43 -50.58 25.38 -28.26
N GLN A 44 -50.64 26.54 -27.63
CA GLN A 44 -49.80 26.87 -26.47
C GLN A 44 -50.08 25.95 -25.27
N LYS A 45 -51.35 25.63 -25.00
CA LYS A 45 -51.71 24.67 -23.94
C LYS A 45 -51.16 23.28 -24.25
N ALA A 46 -51.35 22.78 -25.47
CA ALA A 46 -50.82 21.48 -25.89
C ALA A 46 -49.28 21.44 -25.83
N ASP A 47 -48.59 22.50 -26.28
CA ASP A 47 -47.14 22.62 -26.20
C ASP A 47 -46.66 22.69 -24.75
N PHE A 48 -47.40 23.35 -23.86
CA PHE A 48 -47.09 23.45 -22.44
C PHE A 48 -47.28 22.10 -21.73
N GLU A 49 -48.41 21.42 -21.94
CA GLU A 49 -48.67 20.08 -21.40
C GLU A 49 -47.63 19.07 -21.87
N LYS A 50 -47.26 19.11 -23.15
CA LYS A 50 -46.18 18.27 -23.68
C LYS A 50 -44.85 18.53 -22.98
N LYS A 51 -44.45 19.80 -22.84
CA LYS A 51 -43.21 20.16 -22.13
C LYS A 51 -43.24 19.73 -20.67
N LEU A 52 -44.40 19.83 -20.03
CA LEU A 52 -44.57 19.45 -18.63
C LEU A 52 -44.44 17.94 -18.46
N ASN A 53 -45.08 17.15 -19.32
CA ASN A 53 -44.93 15.69 -19.34
C ASN A 53 -43.49 15.26 -19.65
N ASP A 54 -42.83 15.87 -20.64
CA ASP A 54 -41.44 15.58 -20.98
C ASP A 54 -40.50 15.91 -19.80
N ALA A 55 -40.75 17.01 -19.08
CA ALA A 55 -39.96 17.38 -17.90
C ALA A 55 -40.18 16.40 -16.73
N LEU A 56 -41.41 15.91 -16.56
CA LEU A 56 -41.79 14.99 -15.50
C LEU A 56 -41.15 13.60 -15.73
N GLU A 57 -41.19 13.09 -16.96
CA GLU A 57 -40.53 11.83 -17.34
C GLU A 57 -39.01 11.93 -17.21
N LYS A 58 -38.40 13.04 -17.64
CA LYS A 58 -36.97 13.28 -17.43
C LYS A 58 -36.60 13.33 -15.95
N GLY A 59 -37.42 13.99 -15.13
CA GLY A 59 -37.22 14.08 -13.68
C GLY A 59 -37.28 12.71 -12.99
N LYS A 60 -38.25 11.86 -13.37
CA LYS A 60 -38.35 10.49 -12.87
C LYS A 60 -37.13 9.65 -13.27
N SER A 61 -36.78 9.65 -14.55
CA SER A 61 -35.67 8.85 -15.08
C SER A 61 -34.33 9.25 -14.44
N GLU A 62 -34.07 10.54 -14.29
CA GLU A 62 -32.84 11.01 -13.63
C GLU A 62 -32.84 10.69 -12.12
N GLY A 63 -34.00 10.82 -11.46
CA GLY A 63 -34.15 10.44 -10.05
C GLY A 63 -33.88 8.95 -9.81
N GLU A 64 -34.43 8.07 -10.66
CA GLU A 64 -34.19 6.63 -10.62
C GLU A 64 -32.71 6.30 -10.87
N ARG A 65 -32.09 6.94 -11.87
CA ARG A 65 -30.67 6.77 -12.18
C ARG A 65 -29.77 7.17 -11.02
N LEU A 66 -30.05 8.32 -10.39
CA LEU A 66 -29.30 8.80 -9.22
C LEU A 66 -29.48 7.89 -8.00
N ALA A 67 -30.71 7.41 -7.75
CA ALA A 67 -31.00 6.48 -6.67
C ALA A 67 -30.29 5.14 -6.87
N GLN A 68 -30.30 4.59 -8.09
CA GLN A 68 -29.58 3.38 -8.45
C GLN A 68 -28.07 3.55 -8.27
N MET A 69 -27.48 4.65 -8.79
CA MET A 69 -26.07 4.95 -8.57
C MET A 69 -25.72 5.05 -7.09
N SER A 70 -26.57 5.68 -6.27
CA SER A 70 -26.33 5.77 -4.83
C SER A 70 -26.39 4.39 -4.14
N ALA A 71 -27.29 3.50 -4.57
CA ALA A 71 -27.38 2.15 -4.04
C ALA A 71 -26.18 1.29 -4.45
N GLU A 72 -25.78 1.33 -5.72
CA GLU A 72 -24.62 0.60 -6.24
C GLU A 72 -23.32 1.08 -5.61
N GLN A 73 -23.12 2.39 -5.45
CA GLN A 73 -21.93 2.93 -4.78
C GLN A 73 -21.84 2.48 -3.32
N LYS A 74 -22.96 2.47 -2.58
CA LYS A 74 -22.99 1.96 -1.21
C LYS A 74 -22.66 0.47 -1.16
N ALA A 75 -23.24 -0.32 -2.06
CA ALA A 75 -22.98 -1.76 -2.14
C ALA A 75 -21.50 -2.05 -2.50
N GLN A 76 -20.90 -1.28 -3.41
CA GLN A 76 -19.48 -1.41 -3.76
C GLN A 76 -18.57 -1.04 -2.57
N GLU A 77 -18.85 0.04 -1.86
CA GLU A 77 -18.06 0.43 -0.70
C GLU A 77 -18.17 -0.60 0.43
N GLU A 78 -19.37 -1.12 0.69
CA GLU A 78 -19.58 -2.20 1.67
C GLU A 78 -18.86 -3.49 1.25
N ALA A 79 -18.92 -3.85 -0.04
CA ALA A 79 -18.19 -5.01 -0.56
C ALA A 79 -16.67 -4.81 -0.44
N LYS A 80 -16.17 -3.61 -0.74
CA LYS A 80 -14.74 -3.27 -0.59
C LYS A 80 -14.29 -3.33 0.86
N GLN A 81 -15.11 -2.83 1.80
CA GLN A 81 -14.84 -2.94 3.23
C GLN A 81 -14.80 -4.40 3.68
N ARG A 82 -15.78 -5.21 3.27
CA ARG A 82 -15.78 -6.65 3.56
C ARG A 82 -14.57 -7.37 2.97
N LEU A 83 -14.19 -7.07 1.74
CA LEU A 83 -13.01 -7.67 1.10
C LEU A 83 -11.74 -7.30 1.87
N LYS A 84 -11.60 -6.05 2.29
CA LYS A 84 -10.47 -5.62 3.11
C LYS A 84 -10.46 -6.31 4.47
N GLU A 85 -11.61 -6.43 5.14
CA GLU A 85 -11.69 -7.17 6.41
C GLU A 85 -11.34 -8.65 6.26
N LEU A 86 -11.73 -9.26 5.15
CA LEU A 86 -11.38 -10.65 4.85
C LEU A 86 -9.88 -10.79 4.56
N GLU A 87 -9.30 -9.89 3.77
CA GLU A 87 -7.86 -9.86 3.47
C GLU A 87 -7.02 -9.64 4.73
N ASP A 88 -7.43 -8.71 5.60
CA ASP A 88 -6.76 -8.45 6.89
C ASP A 88 -6.82 -9.68 7.80
N LYS A 89 -7.98 -10.37 7.86
CA LYS A 89 -8.14 -11.61 8.64
C LYS A 89 -7.34 -12.77 8.06
N GLU A 90 -7.34 -12.93 6.75
CA GLU A 90 -6.54 -13.96 6.06
C GLU A 90 -5.05 -13.73 6.31
N ARG A 91 -4.60 -12.47 6.25
CA ARG A 91 -3.22 -12.12 6.58
C ARG A 91 -2.88 -12.42 8.03
N GLU A 92 -3.77 -12.10 8.98
CA GLU A 92 -3.55 -12.40 10.41
C GLU A 92 -3.47 -13.91 10.66
N LEU A 93 -4.36 -14.69 10.04
CA LEU A 93 -4.34 -16.15 10.14
C LEU A 93 -3.07 -16.74 9.54
N ASN A 94 -2.68 -16.30 8.34
CA ASN A 94 -1.44 -16.75 7.69
C ASN A 94 -0.21 -16.40 8.54
N GLN A 95 -0.16 -15.21 9.14
CA GLN A 95 0.92 -14.84 10.06
C GLN A 95 0.95 -15.70 11.31
N ARG A 96 -0.22 -16.02 11.88
CA ARG A 96 -0.32 -16.88 13.07
C ARG A 96 0.12 -18.30 12.77
N GLU A 97 -0.30 -18.87 11.64
CA GLU A 97 0.11 -20.20 11.20
C GLU A 97 1.62 -20.24 10.93
N LEU A 98 2.15 -19.24 10.21
CA LEU A 98 3.57 -19.10 9.96
C LEU A 98 4.35 -19.02 11.28
N LYS A 99 3.88 -18.23 12.26
CA LYS A 99 4.51 -18.11 13.58
C LYS A 99 4.63 -19.44 14.29
N VAL A 100 3.60 -20.27 14.26
CA VAL A 100 3.63 -21.59 14.90
C VAL A 100 4.68 -22.48 14.22
N THR A 101 4.70 -22.50 12.88
CA THR A 101 5.70 -23.26 12.11
C THR A 101 7.12 -22.80 12.43
N VAL A 102 7.37 -21.48 12.39
CA VAL A 102 8.69 -20.90 12.68
C VAL A 102 9.12 -21.18 14.11
N ALA A 103 8.21 -21.08 15.08
CA ALA A 103 8.50 -21.43 16.48
C ALA A 103 8.85 -22.92 16.63
N SER A 104 8.20 -23.82 15.89
CA SER A 104 8.56 -25.24 15.86
C SER A 104 9.98 -25.43 15.30
N THR A 105 10.28 -24.79 14.16
CA THR A 105 11.61 -24.88 13.54
C THR A 105 12.71 -24.33 14.47
N LEU A 106 12.49 -23.19 15.11
CA LEU A 106 13.43 -22.63 16.09
C LEU A 106 13.68 -23.62 17.24
N LYS A 107 12.61 -24.22 17.78
CA LYS A 107 12.70 -25.21 18.86
C LYS A 107 13.49 -26.45 18.42
N GLU A 108 13.26 -26.95 17.21
CA GLU A 108 14.00 -28.09 16.63
C GLU A 108 15.50 -27.79 16.46
N ARG A 109 15.85 -26.53 16.19
CA ARG A 109 17.23 -26.06 16.11
C ARG A 109 17.81 -25.61 17.46
N GLU A 110 17.10 -25.86 18.55
CA GLU A 110 17.47 -25.44 19.92
C GLU A 110 17.68 -23.92 20.07
N LEU A 111 16.96 -23.13 19.28
CA LEU A 111 16.97 -21.68 19.30
C LEU A 111 15.77 -21.12 20.09
N PRO A 112 15.89 -19.91 20.66
CA PRO A 112 14.79 -19.28 21.40
C PRO A 112 13.56 -19.06 20.51
N THR A 113 12.40 -19.58 20.92
CA THR A 113 11.14 -19.48 20.17
C THR A 113 10.58 -18.07 20.11
N ASP A 114 11.00 -17.19 21.03
CA ASP A 114 10.60 -15.78 21.06
C ASP A 114 11.08 -15.02 19.81
N LEU A 115 12.07 -15.55 19.09
CA LEU A 115 12.50 -15.00 17.81
C LEU A 115 11.44 -15.16 16.69
N ALA A 116 10.48 -16.07 16.85
CA ALA A 116 9.45 -16.32 15.85
C ALA A 116 8.65 -15.06 15.51
N ASP A 117 8.36 -14.20 16.50
CA ASP A 117 7.62 -12.94 16.32
C ASP A 117 8.31 -11.97 15.37
N TYR A 118 9.64 -11.97 15.34
CA TYR A 118 10.41 -11.09 14.45
C TYR A 118 10.67 -11.75 13.10
N LEU A 119 10.85 -13.07 13.07
CA LEU A 119 11.13 -13.79 11.85
C LEU A 119 9.93 -13.84 10.91
N VAL A 120 8.71 -13.92 11.43
CA VAL A 120 7.49 -13.96 10.60
C VAL A 120 7.27 -12.67 9.80
N GLU A 121 7.87 -11.55 10.21
CA GLU A 121 7.82 -10.28 9.47
C GLU A 121 8.52 -10.35 8.10
N LEU A 122 9.44 -11.32 7.91
CA LEU A 122 10.06 -11.55 6.60
C LEU A 122 9.07 -12.06 5.54
N GLY A 123 7.92 -12.62 5.96
CA GLY A 123 6.83 -13.04 5.09
C GLY A 123 7.16 -14.15 4.09
N ASP A 124 8.34 -14.77 4.22
CA ASP A 124 8.92 -15.71 3.25
C ASP A 124 9.60 -16.85 4.00
N ALA A 125 9.09 -18.06 3.79
CA ALA A 125 9.54 -19.25 4.51
C ALA A 125 11.02 -19.59 4.22
N ASP A 126 11.49 -19.38 2.99
CA ASP A 126 12.87 -19.68 2.60
C ASP A 126 13.84 -18.69 3.25
N LYS A 127 13.47 -17.39 3.28
CA LYS A 127 14.26 -16.38 4.00
C LYS A 127 14.31 -16.68 5.49
N ILE A 128 13.19 -17.08 6.09
CA ILE A 128 13.14 -17.44 7.50
C ILE A 128 14.05 -18.64 7.78
N SER A 129 13.98 -19.70 6.98
CA SER A 129 14.85 -20.87 7.13
C SER A 129 16.34 -20.49 7.05
N ASN A 130 16.73 -19.68 6.07
CA ASN A 130 18.11 -19.22 5.91
C ASN A 130 18.60 -18.42 7.13
N VAL A 131 17.75 -17.56 7.69
CA VAL A 131 18.09 -16.79 8.90
C VAL A 131 18.21 -17.72 10.11
N VAL A 132 17.31 -18.69 10.26
CA VAL A 132 17.36 -19.70 11.34
C VAL A 132 18.65 -20.52 11.27
N ASP A 133 19.04 -20.97 10.07
CA ASP A 133 20.29 -21.70 9.85
C ASP A 133 21.52 -20.86 10.23
N GLY A 134 21.54 -19.59 9.82
CA GLY A 134 22.62 -18.65 10.16
C GLY A 134 22.70 -18.37 11.67
N LEU A 135 21.55 -18.20 12.33
CA LEU A 135 21.49 -18.02 13.79
C LEU A 135 22.01 -19.25 14.53
N GLN A 136 21.65 -20.45 14.09
CA GLN A 136 22.14 -21.69 14.68
C GLN A 136 23.67 -21.77 14.61
N GLN A 137 24.25 -21.47 13.45
CA GLN A 137 25.71 -21.46 13.27
C GLN A 137 26.39 -20.42 14.16
N ALA A 138 25.86 -19.19 14.21
CA ALA A 138 26.42 -18.12 15.02
C ALA A 138 26.38 -18.44 16.53
N VAL A 139 25.29 -19.02 17.01
CA VAL A 139 25.15 -19.45 18.41
C VAL A 139 26.15 -20.56 18.74
N GLN A 140 26.25 -21.59 17.89
CA GLN A 140 27.19 -22.69 18.11
C GLN A 140 28.65 -22.19 18.13
N GLN A 141 29.00 -21.28 17.22
CA GLN A 141 30.32 -20.67 17.19
C GLN A 141 30.58 -19.85 18.46
N GLY A 142 29.64 -19.01 18.88
CA GLY A 142 29.77 -18.20 20.09
C GLY A 142 29.91 -19.05 21.37
N ILE A 143 29.20 -20.18 21.46
CA ILE A 143 29.37 -21.14 22.55
C ILE A 143 30.77 -21.75 22.53
N ASN A 144 31.24 -22.23 21.38
CA ASN A 144 32.57 -22.81 21.24
C ASN A 144 33.69 -21.82 21.59
N ASP A 145 33.56 -20.57 21.14
CA ASP A 145 34.51 -19.49 21.43
C ASP A 145 34.49 -19.15 22.92
N GLY A 146 33.31 -19.07 23.54
CA GLY A 146 33.15 -18.85 24.97
C GLY A 146 33.74 -19.97 25.83
N ILE A 147 33.56 -21.24 25.43
CA ILE A 147 34.18 -22.40 26.09
C ILE A 147 35.70 -22.32 25.94
N THR A 148 36.21 -22.02 24.75
CA THR A 148 37.64 -21.89 24.47
C THR A 148 38.27 -20.79 25.32
N GLN A 149 37.60 -19.63 25.44
CA GLN A 149 38.06 -18.54 26.31
C GLN A 149 38.05 -18.95 27.79
N ARG A 150 36.99 -19.60 28.28
CA ARG A 150 36.93 -20.09 29.66
C ARG A 150 37.97 -21.15 29.96
N LEU A 151 38.27 -22.04 29.01
CA LEU A 151 39.30 -23.06 29.15
C LEU A 151 40.71 -22.44 29.18
N ARG A 152 40.96 -21.41 28.36
CA ARG A 152 42.20 -20.61 28.43
C ARG A 152 42.33 -19.89 29.78
N GLN A 153 41.25 -19.30 30.28
CA GLN A 153 41.25 -18.65 31.60
C GLN A 153 41.42 -19.63 32.77
N LYS A 154 40.97 -20.88 32.61
CA LYS A 154 41.14 -21.97 33.57
C LYS A 154 42.42 -22.78 33.38
N SER A 155 43.28 -22.41 32.43
CA SER A 155 44.66 -22.92 32.46
C SER A 155 45.20 -22.55 33.84
N PRO A 156 45.77 -23.50 34.62
CA PRO A 156 46.31 -23.15 35.91
C PRO A 156 47.21 -21.95 35.67
N GLN A 157 46.99 -20.86 36.42
CA GLN A 157 48.12 -20.02 36.75
C GLN A 157 49.12 -21.04 37.23
N ASN A 158 50.14 -21.33 36.43
CA ASN A 158 51.26 -22.11 36.91
C ASN A 158 51.60 -21.37 38.19
N GLY A 159 51.28 -21.99 39.34
CA GLY A 159 51.95 -21.74 40.59
C GLY A 159 53.37 -22.22 40.35
N ALA A 160 54.04 -21.60 39.39
CA ALA A 160 55.46 -21.56 39.27
C ALA A 160 55.83 -20.93 40.60
N THR A 161 56.17 -21.79 41.54
CA THR A 161 56.83 -21.41 42.78
C THR A 161 57.99 -20.54 42.31
N GLN A 162 57.85 -19.23 42.48
CA GLN A 162 58.89 -18.30 42.10
C GLN A 162 59.88 -18.33 43.24
N PHE A 163 61.05 -18.88 42.93
CA PHE A 163 62.16 -18.93 43.84
C PHE A 163 62.88 -17.57 43.78
N GLY A 164 63.06 -16.92 44.93
CA GLY A 164 63.91 -15.73 45.01
C GLY A 164 65.38 -16.08 44.73
N ASP A 165 66.19 -15.09 44.36
CA ASP A 165 67.61 -15.31 44.02
C ASP A 165 68.47 -15.81 45.20
N ASP A 166 67.98 -15.65 46.43
CA ASP A 166 68.69 -15.98 47.68
C ASP A 166 68.00 -17.10 48.47
N ILE A 167 67.94 -18.31 47.91
CA ILE A 167 67.55 -19.51 48.66
C ILE A 167 68.75 -20.01 49.47
N SER A 168 68.56 -20.31 50.75
CA SER A 168 69.59 -20.97 51.57
C SER A 168 69.64 -22.49 51.33
N LYS A 169 70.79 -23.10 51.59
CA LYS A 169 70.95 -24.57 51.47
C LYS A 169 69.96 -25.36 52.33
N LYS A 170 69.64 -24.86 53.53
CA LYS A 170 68.66 -25.47 54.43
C LYS A 170 67.24 -25.44 53.84
N GLU A 171 66.88 -24.36 53.18
CA GLU A 171 65.59 -24.24 52.49
C GLU A 171 65.55 -25.15 51.26
N PHE A 172 66.64 -25.21 50.48
CA PHE A 172 66.77 -26.16 49.36
C PHE A 172 66.66 -27.62 49.81
N ASP A 173 67.29 -27.99 50.91
CA ASP A 173 67.23 -29.35 51.46
C ASP A 173 65.82 -29.71 51.96
N ALA A 174 65.04 -28.72 52.40
CA ALA A 174 63.65 -28.90 52.79
C ALA A 174 62.67 -28.95 51.59
N MET A 175 63.10 -28.56 50.39
CA MET A 175 62.26 -28.61 49.18
C MET A 175 61.98 -30.04 48.72
N THR A 176 60.77 -30.26 48.24
CA THR A 176 60.35 -31.51 47.59
C THR A 176 61.07 -31.70 46.24
N ALA A 177 61.09 -32.94 45.74
CA ALA A 177 61.67 -33.24 44.44
C ALA A 177 61.03 -32.44 43.28
N ALA A 178 59.73 -32.14 43.37
CA ALA A 178 59.00 -31.33 42.39
C ALA A 178 59.41 -29.85 42.43
N GLU A 179 59.61 -29.29 43.62
CA GLU A 179 60.11 -27.91 43.80
C GLU A 179 61.56 -27.79 43.35
N ARG A 180 62.41 -28.77 43.66
CA ARG A 180 63.80 -28.83 43.17
C ARG A 180 63.88 -28.94 41.64
N ALA A 181 63.01 -29.74 41.02
CA ALA A 181 62.92 -29.83 39.56
C ALA A 181 62.44 -28.51 38.94
N THR A 182 61.54 -27.80 39.61
CA THR A 182 61.06 -26.48 39.19
C THR A 182 62.17 -25.43 39.33
N LEU A 183 62.94 -25.45 40.43
CA LEU A 183 64.10 -24.58 40.62
C LEU A 183 65.18 -24.84 39.56
N PHE A 184 65.47 -26.10 39.24
CA PHE A 184 66.40 -26.45 38.15
C PHE A 184 65.92 -25.93 36.79
N ALA A 185 64.62 -26.03 36.51
CA ALA A 185 64.03 -25.56 35.25
C ALA A 185 64.00 -24.02 35.14
N GLN A 186 63.85 -23.31 36.27
CA GLN A 186 63.75 -21.85 36.32
C GLN A 186 65.11 -21.16 36.49
N ASN A 187 65.98 -21.67 37.36
CA ASN A 187 67.28 -21.10 37.71
C ASN A 187 68.32 -22.22 37.96
N LYS A 188 68.89 -22.72 36.86
CA LYS A 188 69.89 -23.80 36.88
C LYS A 188 71.17 -23.41 37.63
N GLU A 189 71.59 -22.15 37.56
CA GLU A 189 72.79 -21.67 38.25
C GLU A 189 72.61 -21.71 39.77
N LEU A 190 71.48 -21.22 40.27
CA LEU A 190 71.16 -21.27 41.71
C LEU A 190 71.03 -22.72 42.20
N PHE A 191 70.36 -23.58 41.43
CA PHE A 191 70.29 -25.02 41.75
C PHE A 191 71.68 -25.64 41.89
N ASN A 192 72.56 -25.44 40.90
CA ASN A 192 73.91 -26.00 40.92
C ASN A 192 74.71 -25.48 42.12
N LYS A 193 74.64 -24.17 42.40
CA LYS A 193 75.31 -23.54 43.55
C LYS A 193 74.85 -24.14 44.88
N LEU A 194 73.57 -24.47 45.02
CA LEU A 194 72.99 -25.08 46.23
C LEU A 194 73.31 -26.58 46.38
N THR A 195 73.56 -27.27 45.25
CA THR A 195 74.00 -28.67 45.26
C THR A 195 75.50 -28.87 45.42
N GLU A 196 76.31 -27.87 45.05
CA GLU A 196 77.79 -27.92 45.13
C GLU A 196 78.35 -27.36 46.45
N ALA A 197 77.58 -26.53 47.16
CA ALA A 197 77.86 -26.11 48.53
C ALA A 197 77.68 -27.26 49.53
#